data_AF-A0A1T4IYS1-F1
#
_entry.id   AF-A0A1T4IYS1-F1
#
_cell.length_a   1.000
_cell.length_b   1.000
_cell.length_c   1.000
_cell.angle_alpha   90.00
_cell.angle_beta   90.00
_cell.angle_gamma   90.00
#
_symmetry.space_group_name_H-M   'P 1'
#
loop_
_entity.id
_entity.type
_entity.pdbx_description
1 polymer ?
#
loop_
_entity_poly.entity_id
_entity_poly.type
_entity_poly.pdbx_seq_one_letter_code
_entity_poly.pdbx_strand_id
1 'polypeptide(L)'
;MADVNTNTATQTQTQGNGTQTNTTANANTTGAGADNTPKVKTEEEIRAELQKEYEKMADKRVTDAIKKKEKEWADKQAKEKMTEDERRQAEEQERLQAQAKRDLDLTIKGLKLDVVDAVQELGLDAGFRNLIAVEDLATITDEDERKAKLTERVKGMKKLFDAEVAKEVAKAKAEFLKGSTPATGSSSNKKDETKYDEYKKAGNVKGMISEKLDAYRNRDEE
;
A
#
# COMPACT_ATOMS: atom_id res chain seq x y z
N MET A 1 18.40 92.39 -9.81
CA MET A 1 18.11 91.46 -8.69
C MET A 1 16.62 91.59 -8.42
N ALA A 2 15.77 90.56 -8.47
CA ALA A 2 16.01 89.15 -8.26
C ALA A 2 15.14 88.28 -9.19
N ASP A 3 15.69 87.15 -9.63
CA ASP A 3 14.97 86.04 -10.25
C ASP A 3 13.88 85.53 -9.29
N VAL A 4 12.63 85.53 -9.74
CA VAL A 4 11.54 84.86 -9.04
C VAL A 4 11.61 83.39 -9.38
N ASN A 5 12.36 82.67 -8.55
CA ASN A 5 12.48 81.22 -8.59
C ASN A 5 11.20 80.58 -8.03
N THR A 6 10.30 80.10 -8.90
CA THR A 6 9.22 79.20 -8.49
C THR A 6 9.77 77.80 -8.28
N ASN A 7 10.20 77.52 -7.05
CA ASN A 7 10.50 76.16 -6.62
C ASN A 7 9.19 75.35 -6.56
N THR A 8 8.97 74.52 -7.58
CA THR A 8 7.95 73.46 -7.53
C THR A 8 8.55 72.24 -6.86
N ALA A 9 8.36 72.09 -5.55
CA ALA A 9 8.77 70.88 -4.83
C ALA A 9 7.73 69.77 -5.08
N THR A 10 8.09 68.79 -5.91
CA THR A 10 7.29 67.57 -6.10
C THR A 10 7.81 66.49 -5.15
N GLN A 11 7.05 66.17 -4.11
CA GLN A 11 7.37 65.05 -3.24
C GLN A 11 6.50 63.85 -3.61
N THR A 12 7.13 62.83 -4.21
CA THR A 12 6.47 61.58 -4.60
C THR A 12 6.69 60.55 -3.50
N GLN A 13 5.61 60.14 -2.81
CA GLN A 13 5.60 58.90 -2.01
C GLN A 13 4.74 57.87 -2.72
N THR A 14 5.32 56.72 -3.02
CA THR A 14 4.63 55.55 -3.56
C THR A 14 4.18 54.64 -2.43
N GLN A 15 2.87 54.57 -2.18
CA GLN A 15 2.21 53.42 -1.56
C GLN A 15 1.11 52.91 -2.48
N GLY A 16 0.93 51.59 -2.46
CA GLY A 16 0.27 50.81 -3.50
C GLY A 16 -1.13 51.26 -3.90
N ASN A 17 -1.39 51.07 -5.20
CA ASN A 17 -2.69 51.00 -5.86
C ASN A 17 -3.61 52.23 -5.72
N GLY A 18 -3.20 53.34 -6.35
CA GLY A 18 -4.08 54.45 -6.73
C GLY A 18 -3.41 55.82 -6.59
N THR A 19 -3.09 56.48 -7.71
CA THR A 19 -2.62 57.88 -7.68
C THR A 19 -3.81 58.79 -7.43
N GLN A 20 -3.94 59.29 -6.19
CA GLN A 20 -4.91 60.32 -5.82
C GLN A 20 -4.17 61.66 -5.67
N THR A 21 -4.47 62.62 -6.55
CA THR A 21 -3.93 63.98 -6.47
C THR A 21 -4.95 64.86 -5.74
N ASN A 22 -4.70 65.19 -4.48
CA ASN A 22 -5.48 66.20 -3.75
C ASN A 22 -4.75 67.55 -3.84
N THR A 23 -5.37 68.53 -4.49
CA THR A 23 -4.92 69.92 -4.50
C THR A 23 -5.76 70.71 -3.50
N THR A 24 -5.18 71.07 -2.35
CA THR A 24 -5.78 72.03 -1.42
C THR A 24 -5.20 73.40 -1.69
N ALA A 25 -5.98 74.30 -2.29
CA ALA A 25 -5.64 75.71 -2.42
C ALA A 25 -6.12 76.46 -1.16
N ASN A 26 -5.17 76.94 -0.36
CA ASN A 26 -5.43 77.84 0.75
C ASN A 26 -5.68 79.25 0.20
N ALA A 27 -6.92 79.74 0.28
CA ALA A 27 -7.28 81.08 -0.12
C ALA A 27 -7.36 81.97 1.14
N ASN A 28 -6.35 82.81 1.33
CA ASN A 28 -6.47 83.98 2.19
C ASN A 28 -6.05 85.21 1.38
N THR A 29 -7.01 86.09 1.07
CA THR A 29 -6.71 87.51 0.84
C THR A 29 -7.99 88.33 0.69
N THR A 30 -8.12 89.25 1.63
CA THR A 30 -8.95 90.45 1.64
C THR A 30 -8.62 91.36 0.45
N GLY A 31 -9.63 91.92 -0.22
CA GLY A 31 -9.40 92.99 -1.19
C GLY A 31 -10.68 93.47 -1.87
N ALA A 32 -11.21 94.59 -1.38
CA ALA A 32 -12.28 95.36 -2.00
C ALA A 32 -11.84 96.00 -3.34
N GLY A 33 -12.81 96.26 -4.22
CA GLY A 33 -12.67 97.24 -5.31
C GLY A 33 -13.08 96.68 -6.68
N ALA A 34 -14.30 97.00 -7.08
CA ALA A 34 -14.90 96.67 -8.36
C ALA A 34 -14.20 97.35 -9.55
N ASP A 35 -14.09 96.65 -10.68
CA ASP A 35 -14.55 97.20 -11.95
C ASP A 35 -14.89 96.10 -12.97
N ASN A 36 -15.96 96.33 -13.75
CA ASN A 36 -16.64 95.33 -14.58
C ASN A 36 -16.02 95.21 -15.97
N THR A 37 -15.56 94.02 -16.36
CA THR A 37 -15.59 93.58 -17.77
C THR A 37 -15.47 92.04 -17.85
N PRO A 38 -16.43 91.29 -18.44
CA PRO A 38 -16.29 89.85 -18.61
C PRO A 38 -15.32 89.57 -19.75
N LYS A 39 -14.13 89.02 -19.45
CA LYS A 39 -13.30 88.36 -20.47
C LYS A 39 -14.01 87.09 -20.91
N VAL A 40 -14.77 87.18 -21.99
CA VAL A 40 -15.36 86.03 -22.70
C VAL A 40 -14.21 85.19 -23.26
N LYS A 41 -14.09 83.92 -22.84
CA LYS A 41 -13.19 82.94 -23.47
C LYS A 41 -13.55 82.84 -24.96
N THR A 42 -12.57 83.01 -25.84
CA THR A 42 -12.80 83.03 -27.29
C THR A 42 -13.32 81.66 -27.76
N GLU A 43 -14.20 81.61 -28.78
CA GLU A 43 -14.82 80.37 -29.28
C GLU A 43 -13.80 79.26 -29.65
N GLU A 44 -12.57 79.64 -29.93
CA GLU A 44 -11.44 78.76 -30.26
C GLU A 44 -10.89 78.03 -29.02
N GLU A 45 -10.90 78.69 -27.86
CA GLU A 45 -10.47 78.12 -26.58
C GLU A 45 -11.51 77.11 -26.06
N ILE A 46 -12.80 77.34 -26.32
CA ILE A 46 -13.90 76.41 -26.02
C ILE A 46 -13.83 75.17 -26.92
N ARG A 47 -13.49 75.32 -28.22
CA ARG A 47 -13.27 74.19 -29.13
C ARG A 47 -12.06 73.35 -28.74
N ALA A 48 -10.95 74.00 -28.37
CA ALA A 48 -9.75 73.32 -27.90
C ALA A 48 -9.96 72.59 -26.56
N GLU A 49 -10.69 73.19 -25.61
CA GLU A 49 -11.03 72.57 -24.32
C GLU A 49 -11.96 71.35 -24.52
N LEU A 50 -12.94 71.44 -25.43
CA LEU A 50 -13.79 70.30 -25.79
C LEU A 50 -13.00 69.18 -26.48
N GLN A 51 -12.10 69.51 -27.39
CA GLN A 51 -11.27 68.52 -28.09
C GLN A 51 -10.31 67.80 -27.15
N LYS A 52 -9.70 68.53 -26.21
CA LYS A 52 -8.84 67.96 -25.16
C LYS A 52 -9.62 67.06 -24.20
N GLU A 53 -10.89 67.34 -23.92
CA GLU A 53 -11.78 66.48 -23.13
C GLU A 53 -12.12 65.18 -23.87
N TYR A 54 -12.33 65.24 -25.20
CA TYR A 54 -12.53 64.06 -26.05
C TYR A 54 -11.27 63.19 -26.15
N GLU A 55 -10.10 63.78 -26.31
CA GLU A 55 -8.82 63.05 -26.33
C GLU A 55 -8.57 62.35 -24.99
N LYS A 56 -8.80 63.01 -23.84
CA LYS A 56 -8.74 62.36 -22.53
C LYS A 56 -9.71 61.20 -22.38
N MET A 57 -10.92 61.30 -22.94
CA MET A 57 -11.88 60.19 -22.92
C MET A 57 -11.45 59.04 -23.84
N ALA A 58 -10.85 59.33 -24.99
CA ALA A 58 -10.30 58.33 -25.89
C ALA A 58 -9.10 57.60 -25.26
N ASP A 59 -8.17 58.32 -24.65
CA ASP A 59 -7.00 57.75 -23.96
C ASP A 59 -7.42 56.88 -22.78
N LYS A 60 -8.47 57.27 -22.04
CA LYS A 60 -9.06 56.41 -20.99
C LYS A 60 -9.61 55.12 -21.57
N ARG A 61 -10.37 55.18 -22.66
CA ARG A 61 -10.92 53.97 -23.32
C ARG A 61 -9.83 53.06 -23.89
N VAL A 62 -8.77 53.62 -24.46
CA VAL A 62 -7.61 52.87 -24.96
C VAL A 62 -6.87 52.22 -23.80
N THR A 63 -6.64 52.95 -22.71
CA THR A 63 -6.00 52.42 -21.50
C THR A 63 -6.80 51.29 -20.87
N ASP A 64 -8.12 51.43 -20.78
CA ASP A 64 -9.01 50.40 -20.23
C ASP A 64 -9.06 49.17 -21.15
N ALA A 65 -9.02 49.35 -22.47
CA ALA A 65 -8.93 48.25 -23.42
C ALA A 65 -7.60 47.48 -23.32
N ILE A 66 -6.48 48.19 -23.12
CA ILE A 66 -5.16 47.58 -22.89
C ILE A 66 -5.17 46.80 -21.58
N LYS A 67 -5.63 47.40 -20.47
CA LYS A 67 -5.73 46.71 -19.18
C LYS A 67 -6.64 45.49 -19.24
N LYS A 68 -7.74 45.56 -20.00
CA LYS A 68 -8.64 44.42 -20.23
C LYS A 68 -7.92 43.30 -20.99
N LYS A 69 -7.18 43.63 -22.05
CA LYS A 69 -6.36 42.67 -22.83
C LYS A 69 -5.24 42.05 -21.99
N GLU A 70 -4.55 42.83 -21.17
CA GLU A 70 -3.50 42.35 -20.27
C GLU A 70 -4.08 41.42 -19.20
N LYS A 71 -5.23 41.78 -18.61
CA LYS A 71 -5.91 40.92 -17.66
C LYS A 71 -6.38 39.61 -18.30
N GLU A 72 -6.99 39.67 -19.48
CA GLU A 72 -7.41 38.47 -20.22
C GLU A 72 -6.21 37.59 -20.60
N TRP A 73 -5.07 38.19 -20.94
CA TRP A 73 -3.85 37.45 -21.24
C TRP A 73 -3.24 36.81 -19.98
N ALA A 74 -3.21 37.53 -18.86
CA ALA A 74 -2.76 37.01 -17.57
C ALA A 74 -3.67 35.88 -17.07
N ASP A 75 -4.99 36.03 -17.18
CA ASP A 75 -5.97 35.00 -16.81
C ASP A 75 -5.83 33.75 -17.71
N LYS A 76 -5.55 33.94 -19.00
CA LYS A 76 -5.28 32.83 -19.94
C LYS A 76 -3.99 32.11 -19.60
N GLN A 77 -2.92 32.83 -19.32
CA GLN A 77 -1.63 32.27 -18.88
C GLN A 77 -1.73 31.55 -17.53
N ALA A 78 -2.48 32.10 -16.57
CA ALA A 78 -2.73 31.45 -15.29
C ALA A 78 -3.54 30.16 -15.47
N LYS A 79 -4.59 30.19 -16.28
CA LYS A 79 -5.40 29.00 -16.57
C LYS A 79 -4.61 27.89 -17.27
N GLU A 80 -3.77 28.26 -18.24
CA GLU A 80 -2.90 27.31 -18.96
C GLU A 80 -1.82 26.71 -18.05
N LYS A 81 -1.22 27.50 -17.17
CA LYS A 81 -0.26 27.01 -16.16
C LYS A 81 -0.90 26.10 -15.12
N MET A 82 -2.12 26.40 -14.66
CA MET A 82 -2.84 25.52 -13.75
C MET A 82 -3.11 24.15 -14.38
N THR A 83 -3.46 24.10 -15.67
CA THR A 83 -3.68 22.83 -16.38
C THR A 83 -2.38 22.05 -16.62
N GLU A 84 -1.26 22.73 -16.90
CA GLU A 84 0.04 22.06 -17.07
C GLU A 84 0.63 21.59 -15.73
N ASP A 85 0.48 22.38 -14.66
CA ASP A 85 0.93 21.99 -13.32
C ASP A 85 0.12 20.81 -12.77
N GLU A 86 -1.20 20.74 -13.04
CA GLU A 86 -2.03 19.58 -12.73
C GLU A 86 -1.57 18.32 -13.49
N ARG A 87 -1.23 18.45 -14.78
CA ARG A 87 -0.69 17.36 -15.60
C ARG A 87 0.66 16.88 -15.06
N ARG A 88 1.53 17.81 -14.66
CA ARG A 88 2.84 17.53 -14.10
C ARG A 88 2.77 16.84 -12.74
N GLN A 89 1.84 17.27 -11.88
CA GLN A 89 1.58 16.61 -10.60
C GLN A 89 1.05 15.18 -10.78
N ALA A 90 0.16 14.97 -11.76
CA ALA A 90 -0.34 13.64 -12.09
C ALA A 90 0.77 12.72 -12.61
N GLU A 91 1.61 13.20 -13.53
CA GLU A 91 2.76 12.45 -14.06
C GLU A 91 3.79 12.13 -12.96
N GLU A 92 4.06 13.08 -12.06
CA GLU A 92 4.97 12.85 -10.94
C GLU A 92 4.40 11.86 -9.92
N GLN A 93 3.09 11.94 -9.62
CA GLN A 93 2.42 10.95 -8.80
C GLN A 93 2.42 9.57 -9.45
N GLU A 94 2.18 9.46 -10.75
CA GLU A 94 2.25 8.19 -11.48
C GLU A 94 3.66 7.62 -11.42
N ARG A 95 4.70 8.45 -11.58
CA ARG A 95 6.09 8.03 -11.44
C ARG A 95 6.40 7.53 -10.02
N LEU A 96 5.95 8.25 -8.99
CA LEU A 96 6.13 7.86 -7.59
C LEU A 96 5.38 6.57 -7.26
N GLN A 97 4.15 6.40 -7.76
CA GLN A 97 3.38 5.17 -7.60
C GLN A 97 4.02 4.00 -8.36
N ALA A 98 4.52 4.23 -9.57
CA ALA A 98 5.22 3.22 -10.35
C ALA A 98 6.53 2.79 -9.68
N GLN A 99 7.24 3.74 -9.05
CA GLN A 99 8.42 3.44 -8.25
C GLN A 99 8.04 2.64 -6.99
N ALA A 100 7.04 3.08 -6.22
CA ALA A 100 6.53 2.36 -5.06
C ALA A 100 6.07 0.95 -5.41
N LYS A 101 5.44 0.76 -6.57
CA LYS A 101 5.02 -0.56 -7.08
C LYS A 101 6.22 -1.45 -7.42
N ARG A 102 7.27 -0.89 -8.03
CA ARG A 102 8.51 -1.62 -8.31
C ARG A 102 9.24 -2.03 -7.03
N ASP A 103 9.31 -1.12 -6.07
CA ASP A 103 9.94 -1.38 -4.77
C ASP A 103 9.17 -2.45 -3.99
N LEU A 104 7.83 -2.39 -3.99
CA LEU A 104 6.98 -3.42 -3.39
C LEU A 104 7.18 -4.79 -4.05
N ASP A 105 7.24 -4.85 -5.39
CA ASP A 105 7.46 -6.09 -6.13
C ASP A 105 8.84 -6.71 -5.82
N LEU A 106 9.88 -5.88 -5.67
CA LEU A 106 11.20 -6.33 -5.24
C LEU A 106 11.17 -6.89 -3.81
N THR A 107 10.49 -6.22 -2.89
CA THR A 107 10.31 -6.70 -1.51
C THR A 107 9.58 -8.05 -1.48
N ILE A 108 8.49 -8.19 -2.25
CA ILE A 108 7.75 -9.44 -2.38
C ILE A 108 8.64 -10.57 -2.92
N LYS A 109 9.45 -10.29 -3.95
CA LYS A 109 10.41 -11.26 -4.51
C LYS A 109 11.46 -11.68 -3.48
N GLY A 110 11.98 -10.74 -2.70
CA GLY A 110 12.89 -11.03 -1.59
C GLY A 110 12.26 -11.96 -0.56
N LEU A 111 11.04 -11.64 -0.12
CA LEU A 111 10.30 -12.48 0.83
C LEU A 111 10.03 -13.89 0.30
N LYS A 112 9.76 -14.05 -1.00
CA LYS A 112 9.60 -15.38 -1.61
C LYS A 112 10.88 -16.21 -1.54
N LEU A 113 12.06 -15.58 -1.55
CA LEU A 113 13.33 -16.26 -1.31
C LEU A 113 13.48 -16.61 0.18
N ASP A 114 13.17 -15.69 1.09
CA ASP A 114 13.20 -15.99 2.52
C ASP A 114 12.23 -17.13 2.89
N VAL A 115 11.09 -17.26 2.20
CA VAL A 115 10.17 -18.40 2.32
C VAL A 115 10.85 -19.71 1.94
N VAL A 116 11.65 -19.72 0.87
CA VAL A 116 12.40 -20.92 0.43
C VAL A 116 13.28 -21.41 1.57
N ASP A 117 14.04 -20.49 2.17
CA ASP A 117 14.96 -20.80 3.26
C ASP A 117 14.19 -21.26 4.50
N ALA A 118 13.16 -20.52 4.93
CA ALA A 118 12.35 -20.88 6.10
C ALA A 118 11.62 -22.22 5.95
N VAL A 119 11.08 -22.53 4.77
CA VAL A 119 10.44 -23.83 4.47
C VAL A 119 11.47 -24.96 4.56
N GLN A 120 12.65 -24.76 3.99
CA GLN A 120 13.73 -25.75 4.01
C GLN A 120 14.28 -25.97 5.42
N GLU A 121 14.54 -24.90 6.18
CA GLU A 121 15.00 -24.97 7.58
C GLU A 121 14.01 -25.73 8.47
N LEU A 122 12.71 -25.56 8.21
CA LEU A 122 11.66 -26.24 8.95
C LEU A 122 11.36 -27.65 8.41
N GLY A 123 12.07 -28.11 7.38
CA GLY A 123 11.91 -29.45 6.81
C GLY A 123 10.56 -29.67 6.13
N LEU A 124 9.89 -28.60 5.72
CA LEU A 124 8.70 -28.66 4.89
C LEU A 124 9.08 -28.92 3.44
N ASP A 125 8.20 -29.58 2.70
CA ASP A 125 8.40 -29.83 1.27
C ASP A 125 8.42 -28.53 0.45
N ALA A 126 9.15 -28.52 -0.67
CA ALA A 126 9.25 -27.36 -1.54
C ALA A 126 7.90 -26.91 -2.11
N GLY A 127 6.91 -27.80 -2.20
CA GLY A 127 5.53 -27.47 -2.59
C GLY A 127 4.85 -26.45 -1.67
N PHE A 128 5.27 -26.34 -0.40
CA PHE A 128 4.68 -25.40 0.56
C PHE A 128 5.01 -23.93 0.27
N ARG A 129 6.05 -23.64 -0.52
CA ARG A 129 6.50 -22.27 -0.84
C ARG A 129 5.37 -21.41 -1.42
N ASN A 130 4.58 -21.99 -2.32
CA ASN A 130 3.49 -21.29 -3.00
C ASN A 130 2.24 -21.10 -2.12
N LEU A 131 2.14 -21.82 -1.00
CA LEU A 131 1.02 -21.70 -0.07
C LEU A 131 1.23 -20.57 0.96
N ILE A 132 2.43 -20.03 1.06
CA ILE A 132 2.78 -18.98 2.02
C ILE A 132 2.62 -17.62 1.33
N ALA A 133 1.57 -16.88 1.71
CA ALA A 133 1.39 -15.50 1.28
C ALA A 133 2.46 -14.59 1.87
N VAL A 134 2.92 -13.60 1.10
CA VAL A 134 3.97 -12.66 1.51
C VAL A 134 3.64 -11.20 1.21
N GLU A 135 2.56 -10.94 0.48
CA GLU A 135 2.16 -9.63 -0.01
C GLU A 135 1.83 -8.67 1.14
N ASP A 136 1.21 -9.16 2.20
CA ASP A 136 0.91 -8.39 3.42
C ASP A 136 2.18 -8.08 4.22
N LEU A 137 3.13 -9.03 4.25
CA LEU A 137 4.42 -8.86 4.92
C LEU A 137 5.27 -7.79 4.22
N ALA A 138 5.14 -7.64 2.90
CA ALA A 138 5.90 -6.66 2.12
C ALA A 138 5.59 -5.19 2.48
N THR A 139 4.47 -4.92 3.15
CA THR A 139 4.13 -3.57 3.66
C THR A 139 4.78 -3.23 4.99
N ILE A 140 5.42 -4.19 5.66
CA ILE A 140 6.10 -3.99 6.94
C ILE A 140 7.45 -3.34 6.69
N THR A 141 7.67 -2.13 7.20
CA THR A 141 8.93 -1.39 7.00
C THR A 141 10.11 -2.06 7.69
N ASP A 142 9.93 -2.56 8.92
CA ASP A 142 10.99 -3.20 9.69
C ASP A 142 11.30 -4.60 9.17
N GLU A 143 12.57 -4.85 8.86
CA GLU A 143 13.02 -6.11 8.24
C GLU A 143 12.96 -7.27 9.23
N ASP A 144 13.35 -7.03 10.49
CA ASP A 144 13.40 -8.07 11.51
C ASP A 144 11.98 -8.51 11.91
N GLU A 145 11.06 -7.57 12.10
CA GLU A 145 9.63 -7.87 12.32
C GLU A 145 9.04 -8.66 11.14
N ARG A 146 9.37 -8.26 9.92
CA ARG A 146 8.89 -8.92 8.69
C ARG A 146 9.35 -10.37 8.63
N LYS A 147 10.65 -10.63 8.87
CA LYS A 147 11.21 -11.98 8.92
C LYS A 147 10.66 -12.81 10.08
N ALA A 148 10.45 -12.20 11.24
CA ALA A 148 9.84 -12.87 12.38
C ALA A 148 8.42 -13.35 12.05
N LYS A 149 7.58 -12.48 11.46
CA LYS A 149 6.21 -12.86 11.06
C LYS A 149 6.19 -13.89 9.94
N LEU A 150 7.11 -13.80 8.98
CA LEU A 150 7.26 -14.83 7.96
C LEU A 150 7.56 -16.19 8.59
N THR A 151 8.56 -16.23 9.49
CA THR A 151 8.96 -17.43 10.20
C THR A 151 7.82 -18.01 11.04
N GLU A 152 7.06 -17.17 11.76
CA GLU A 152 5.88 -17.60 12.50
C GLU A 152 4.82 -18.20 11.59
N ARG A 153 4.58 -17.60 10.42
CA ARG A 153 3.65 -18.13 9.41
C ARG A 153 4.08 -19.51 8.92
N VAL A 154 5.36 -19.71 8.62
CA VAL A 154 5.88 -21.02 8.19
C VAL A 154 5.79 -22.06 9.33
N LYS A 155 6.14 -21.67 10.57
CA LYS A 155 5.98 -22.53 11.75
C LYS A 155 4.52 -22.92 11.98
N GLY A 156 3.58 -22.00 11.79
CA GLY A 156 2.15 -22.26 11.85
C GLY A 156 1.73 -23.32 10.84
N MET A 157 2.16 -23.17 9.59
CA MET A 157 1.92 -24.16 8.52
C MET A 157 2.49 -25.54 8.87
N LYS A 158 3.72 -25.58 9.41
CA LYS A 158 4.34 -26.83 9.85
C LYS A 158 3.56 -27.54 10.95
N LYS A 159 3.07 -26.81 11.94
CA LYS A 159 2.26 -27.40 13.02
C LYS A 159 0.99 -28.04 12.49
N LEU A 160 0.32 -27.41 11.52
CA LEU A 160 -0.88 -27.96 10.89
C LEU A 160 -0.55 -29.23 10.10
N PHE A 161 0.55 -29.22 9.35
CA PHE A 161 1.03 -30.39 8.62
C PHE A 161 1.39 -31.55 9.55
N ASP A 162 2.22 -31.32 10.57
CA ASP A 162 2.64 -32.34 11.54
C ASP A 162 1.43 -32.95 12.25
N ALA A 163 0.43 -32.15 12.61
CA ALA A 163 -0.79 -32.62 13.24
C ALA A 163 -1.58 -33.54 12.32
N GLU A 164 -1.67 -33.22 11.03
CA GLU A 164 -2.37 -34.06 10.04
C GLU A 164 -1.60 -35.34 9.74
N VAL A 165 -0.28 -35.27 9.61
CA VAL A 165 0.58 -36.45 9.47
C VAL A 165 0.42 -37.36 10.69
N ALA A 166 0.38 -36.82 11.91
CA ALA A 166 0.17 -37.62 13.10
C ALA A 166 -1.17 -38.36 13.10
N LYS A 167 -2.25 -37.73 12.61
CA LYS A 167 -3.55 -38.39 12.44
C LYS A 167 -3.50 -39.51 11.41
N GLU A 168 -2.92 -39.26 10.24
CA GLU A 168 -2.85 -40.28 9.18
C GLU A 168 -1.93 -41.44 9.60
N VAL A 169 -0.82 -41.17 10.30
CA VAL A 169 0.03 -42.20 10.89
C VAL A 169 -0.72 -43.00 11.95
N ALA A 170 -1.50 -42.37 12.82
CA ALA A 170 -2.31 -43.08 13.80
C ALA A 170 -3.37 -43.97 13.13
N LYS A 171 -4.02 -43.47 12.07
CA LYS A 171 -4.98 -44.21 11.25
C LYS A 171 -4.32 -45.39 10.52
N ALA A 172 -3.18 -45.16 9.88
CA ALA A 172 -2.40 -46.20 9.20
C ALA A 172 -1.88 -47.27 10.18
N LYS A 173 -1.43 -46.87 11.39
CA LYS A 173 -1.07 -47.83 12.44
C LYS A 173 -2.28 -48.64 12.90
N ALA A 174 -3.43 -48.01 13.10
CA ALA A 174 -4.66 -48.71 13.48
C ALA A 174 -5.12 -49.67 12.38
N GLU A 175 -4.99 -49.29 11.11
CA GLU A 175 -5.30 -50.15 9.96
C GLU A 175 -4.28 -51.29 9.81
N PHE A 176 -2.99 -51.01 10.00
CA PHE A 176 -1.95 -52.04 10.01
C PHE A 176 -2.17 -53.07 11.13
N LEU A 177 -2.56 -52.63 12.33
CA LEU A 177 -2.94 -53.54 13.43
C LEU A 177 -4.24 -54.32 13.15
N LYS A 178 -5.13 -53.79 12.30
CA LYS A 178 -6.31 -54.52 11.81
C LYS A 178 -5.96 -55.51 10.69
N GLY A 179 -4.83 -55.30 10.00
CA GLY A 179 -4.29 -56.24 9.03
C GLY A 179 -4.10 -57.58 9.70
N SER A 180 -4.85 -58.59 9.22
CA SER A 180 -4.89 -59.94 9.81
C SER A 180 -3.50 -60.37 10.25
N THR A 181 -3.35 -60.56 11.55
CA THR A 181 -2.37 -61.53 12.06
C THR A 181 -2.58 -62.78 11.22
N PRO A 182 -1.59 -63.25 10.44
CA PRO A 182 -1.63 -64.61 9.95
C PRO A 182 -1.90 -65.43 11.21
N ALA A 183 -2.89 -66.33 11.19
CA ALA A 183 -3.10 -67.24 12.30
C ALA A 183 -1.78 -68.03 12.47
N THR A 184 -0.89 -67.54 13.33
CA THR A 184 0.34 -68.22 13.71
C THR A 184 -0.12 -69.39 14.56
N GLY A 185 -0.38 -70.50 13.87
CA GLY A 185 -0.72 -71.76 14.50
C GLY A 185 -2.14 -71.84 15.05
N SER A 186 -3.17 -71.50 14.26
CA SER A 186 -4.27 -72.49 14.20
C SER A 186 -3.67 -73.72 13.52
N SER A 187 -2.96 -74.52 14.32
CA SER A 187 -2.67 -75.89 13.97
C SER A 187 -4.03 -76.55 13.73
N SER A 188 -4.43 -76.59 12.47
CA SER A 188 -5.41 -77.54 11.96
C SER A 188 -4.97 -78.99 12.20
N ASN A 189 -3.77 -79.22 12.75
CA ASN A 189 -3.54 -80.34 13.63
C ASN A 189 -4.09 -80.04 15.03
N LYS A 190 -5.40 -80.31 15.22
CA LYS A 190 -5.73 -81.15 16.38
C LYS A 190 -4.79 -82.35 16.24
N LYS A 191 -3.67 -82.37 16.98
CA LYS A 191 -3.14 -83.68 17.37
C LYS A 191 -4.31 -84.31 18.07
N ASP A 192 -4.90 -85.34 17.46
CA ASP A 192 -5.88 -86.17 18.14
C ASP A 192 -5.30 -86.43 19.53
N GLU A 193 -6.00 -85.94 20.56
CA GLU A 193 -5.54 -86.13 21.93
C GLU A 193 -5.44 -87.64 22.11
N THR A 194 -4.21 -88.13 22.24
CA THR A 194 -4.01 -89.57 22.39
C THR A 194 -4.54 -89.95 23.77
N LYS A 195 -4.98 -91.20 23.95
CA LYS A 195 -5.36 -91.69 25.29
C LYS A 195 -4.25 -91.47 26.32
N TYR A 196 -2.99 -91.49 25.89
CA TYR A 196 -1.85 -91.15 26.72
C TYR A 196 -1.90 -89.70 27.24
N ASP A 197 -2.28 -88.74 26.40
CA ASP A 197 -2.42 -87.33 26.78
C ASP A 197 -3.59 -87.11 27.75
N GLU A 198 -4.70 -87.83 27.57
CA GLU A 198 -5.82 -87.84 28.51
C GLU A 198 -5.38 -88.36 29.89
N TYR A 199 -4.68 -89.50 29.94
CA TYR A 199 -4.16 -90.06 31.19
C TYR A 199 -3.12 -89.15 31.85
N LYS A 200 -2.29 -88.46 31.05
CA LYS A 200 -1.34 -87.48 31.55
C LYS A 200 -2.04 -86.28 32.20
N LYS A 201 -3.09 -85.75 31.59
CA LYS A 201 -3.91 -84.66 32.16
C LYS A 201 -4.64 -85.10 33.44
N ALA A 202 -5.14 -86.33 33.48
CA ALA A 202 -5.84 -86.90 34.63
C ALA A 202 -4.92 -87.37 35.77
N GLY A 203 -3.59 -87.29 35.61
CA GLY A 203 -2.63 -87.82 36.59
C GLY A 203 -2.68 -89.34 36.74
N ASN A 204 -3.27 -90.07 35.79
CA ASN A 204 -3.41 -91.52 35.82
C ASN A 204 -2.14 -92.20 35.28
N VAL A 205 -1.14 -92.37 36.15
CA VAL A 205 0.14 -92.98 35.80
C VAL A 205 -0.02 -94.41 35.27
N LYS A 206 -0.96 -95.20 35.81
CA LYS A 206 -1.21 -96.57 35.35
C LYS A 206 -1.73 -96.60 33.92
N GLY A 207 -2.67 -95.71 33.57
CA GLY A 207 -3.20 -95.55 32.22
C GLY A 207 -2.13 -95.09 31.22
N MET A 208 -1.25 -94.18 31.63
CA MET A 208 -0.10 -93.75 30.81
C MET A 208 0.84 -94.92 30.48
N ILE A 209 1.11 -95.80 31.44
CA ILE A 209 2.01 -96.94 31.25
C ILE A 209 1.37 -98.00 30.37
N SER A 210 0.08 -98.31 30.54
CA SER A 210 -0.64 -99.26 29.69
C SER A 210 -0.66 -98.81 28.23
N GLU A 211 -0.99 -97.55 27.96
CA GLU A 211 -1.06 -97.03 26.59
C GLU A 211 0.33 -97.08 25.90
N LYS A 212 1.41 -96.81 26.66
CA LYS A 212 2.77 -96.98 26.15
C LYS A 212 3.10 -98.43 25.84
N LEU A 213 2.74 -99.37 26.72
CA LEU A 213 2.97 -100.80 26.52
C LEU A 213 2.21 -101.33 25.30
N ASP A 214 0.95 -100.93 25.13
CA ASP A 214 0.14 -101.32 23.98
C ASP A 214 0.72 -100.78 22.68
N ALA A 215 1.23 -99.54 22.67
CA ALA A 215 1.94 -98.95 21.54
C ALA A 215 3.33 -99.58 21.25
N TYR A 216 3.90 -100.34 22.18
CA TYR A 216 5.09 -101.17 21.93
C TYR A 216 4.70 -102.54 21.39
N ARG A 217 3.67 -103.18 21.96
CA ARG A 217 3.19 -104.50 21.53
C ARG A 217 2.63 -104.50 20.12
N ASN A 218 1.89 -103.46 19.75
CA ASN A 218 1.33 -103.32 18.40
C ASN A 218 2.37 -102.89 17.36
N ARG A 219 3.62 -102.62 17.75
CA ARG A 219 4.72 -102.28 16.83
C ARG A 219 5.50 -103.51 16.38
N ASP A 220 5.34 -104.63 17.08
CA ASP A 220 6.00 -105.91 16.75
C ASP A 220 5.15 -106.77 15.77
N GLU A 221 3.98 -106.28 15.35
CA GLU A 221 3.07 -106.95 14.38
C GLU A 221 3.06 -106.31 12.97
N GLU A 222 3.93 -105.33 12.69
CA GLU A 222 4.26 -104.81 11.34
C GLU A 222 5.62 -105.33 10.85
#